data_AF-A0A8T5FC56-F1
#
_entry.id   AF-A0A8T5FC56-F1
#
_cell.length_a   1.000
_cell.length_b   1.000
_cell.length_c   1.000
_cell.angle_alpha   90.00
_cell.angle_beta   90.00
_cell.angle_gamma   90.00
#
_symmetry.space_group_name_H-M   'P 1'
#
loop_
_entity.id
_entity.type
_entity.pdbx_description
1 polymer ?
#
loop_
_entity_poly.entity_id
_entity_poly.type
_entity_poly.pdbx_seq_one_letter_code
_entity_poly.pdbx_strand_id
1 'polypeptide(L)'
;MPYKDPEKRRENSRKYREDNKEEISRKRKEYVEKNKEKLDTYTKEYNASSSGKIVRANYTATHKEENKLYREKNKEKIKKQQHENYLKNREAVIKRTTKYHQEHREERKQWYSKYYQDIRLKVLARVDPNMKCAMCGCDDTRFLEVNHIKGGGNKEVQERRKESHTTSSNMILLIHTGKRDVKDLNLLCRACNSIDHLERVYGKTGLKVVWDKETTK
;
A
#
# COMPACT_ATOMS: atom_id res chain seq x y z
N MET A 1 1.60 20.78 60.00
CA MET A 1 0.65 21.92 60.01
C MET A 1 -0.33 21.75 58.85
N PRO A 2 -1.62 21.45 59.10
CA PRO A 2 -2.61 21.38 58.04
C PRO A 2 -2.85 22.80 57.50
N TYR A 3 -2.78 22.97 56.18
CA TYR A 3 -2.93 24.29 55.57
C TYR A 3 -4.35 24.84 55.78
N LYS A 4 -4.45 26.08 56.26
CA LYS A 4 -5.66 26.91 56.29
C LYS A 4 -6.26 26.94 54.88
N ASP A 5 -7.49 26.43 54.74
CA ASP A 5 -8.39 26.58 53.59
C ASP A 5 -7.76 26.33 52.19
N PRO A 6 -7.90 25.11 51.65
CA PRO A 6 -7.42 24.74 50.33
C PRO A 6 -7.90 25.64 49.17
N GLU A 7 -9.08 26.26 49.28
CA GLU A 7 -9.63 27.12 48.24
C GLU A 7 -8.92 28.47 48.18
N LYS A 8 -8.75 29.13 49.33
CA LYS A 8 -7.97 30.39 49.43
C LYS A 8 -6.54 30.23 48.94
N ARG A 9 -5.92 29.07 49.18
CA ARG A 9 -4.58 28.76 48.65
C ARG A 9 -4.58 28.67 47.13
N ARG A 10 -5.59 28.03 46.52
CA ARG A 10 -5.73 27.92 45.07
C ARG A 10 -5.95 29.28 44.43
N GLU A 11 -6.76 30.11 45.06
CA GLU A 11 -7.04 31.48 44.62
C GLU A 11 -5.78 32.37 44.67
N ASN A 12 -5.08 32.38 45.80
CA ASN A 12 -3.80 33.10 45.92
C ASN A 12 -2.75 32.62 44.92
N SER A 13 -2.68 31.29 44.68
CA SER A 13 -1.79 30.72 43.68
C SER A 13 -2.17 31.13 42.25
N ARG A 14 -3.47 31.30 41.97
CA ARG A 14 -3.96 31.75 40.66
C ARG A 14 -3.62 33.23 40.44
N LYS A 15 -3.92 34.07 41.44
CA LYS A 15 -3.61 35.51 41.42
C LYS A 15 -2.11 35.75 41.25
N TYR A 16 -1.25 35.04 41.98
CA TYR A 16 0.19 35.12 41.81
C TYR A 16 0.65 34.77 40.38
N ARG A 17 0.07 33.71 39.78
CA ARG A 17 0.42 33.32 38.39
C ARG A 17 -0.05 34.33 37.36
N GLU A 18 -1.16 35.01 37.60
CA GLU A 18 -1.67 36.09 36.73
C GLU A 18 -0.80 37.33 36.84
N ASP A 19 -0.55 37.80 38.07
CA ASP A 19 0.24 39.00 38.34
C ASP A 19 1.70 38.85 37.85
N ASN A 20 2.24 37.62 37.84
CA ASN A 20 3.62 37.33 37.43
C ASN A 20 3.71 36.59 36.08
N LYS A 21 2.64 36.55 35.29
CA LYS A 21 2.53 35.72 34.08
C LYS A 21 3.67 35.95 33.10
N GLU A 22 4.05 37.21 32.87
CA GLU A 22 5.10 37.58 31.92
C GLU A 22 6.49 37.18 32.43
N GLU A 23 6.77 37.43 33.71
CA GLU A 23 8.05 37.07 34.33
C GLU A 23 8.23 35.55 34.40
N ILE A 24 7.19 34.81 34.77
CA ILE A 24 7.17 33.35 34.76
C ILE A 24 7.42 32.84 33.33
N SER A 25 6.76 33.41 32.33
CA SER A 25 6.95 33.05 30.92
C SER A 25 8.39 33.29 30.45
N ARG A 26 8.97 34.46 30.79
CA ARG A 26 10.35 34.82 30.47
C ARG A 26 11.35 33.83 31.10
N LYS A 27 11.25 33.60 32.42
CA LYS A 27 12.12 32.65 33.14
C LYS A 27 12.00 31.23 32.59
N ARG A 28 10.79 30.82 32.20
CA ARG A 28 10.57 29.51 31.55
C ARG A 28 11.27 29.41 30.21
N LYS A 29 11.16 30.43 29.35
CA LYS A 29 11.86 30.46 28.04
C LYS A 29 13.36 30.38 28.23
N GLU A 30 13.91 31.16 29.16
CA GLU A 30 15.34 31.17 29.47
C GLU A 30 15.82 29.81 29.97
N TYR A 31 15.06 29.16 30.85
CA TYR A 31 15.35 27.81 31.33
C TYR A 31 15.34 26.78 30.19
N VAL A 32 14.34 26.81 29.32
CA VAL A 32 14.23 25.88 28.18
C VAL A 32 15.40 26.06 27.23
N GLU A 33 15.80 27.30 26.92
CA GLU A 33 16.93 27.55 26.02
C GLU A 33 18.24 27.07 26.63
N LYS A 34 18.50 27.41 27.91
CA LYS A 34 19.71 26.98 28.64
C LYS A 34 19.81 25.45 28.79
N ASN A 35 18.69 24.72 28.77
CA ASN A 35 18.65 23.28 29.00
C ASN A 35 18.15 22.48 27.80
N LYS A 36 18.13 23.07 26.61
CA LYS A 36 17.49 22.52 25.40
C LYS A 36 17.94 21.10 25.07
N GLU A 37 19.25 20.85 25.06
CA GLU A 37 19.81 19.53 24.74
C GLU A 37 19.50 18.49 25.83
N LYS A 38 19.55 18.89 27.11
CA LYS A 38 19.19 18.02 28.25
C LYS A 38 17.70 17.67 28.24
N LEU A 39 16.85 18.63 27.88
CA LEU A 39 15.41 18.40 27.76
C LEU A 39 15.08 17.51 26.56
N ASP A 40 15.78 17.68 25.42
CA ASP A 40 15.58 16.84 24.24
C ASP A 40 16.00 15.38 24.48
N THR A 41 17.15 15.16 25.10
CA THR A 41 17.63 13.83 25.51
C THR A 41 16.67 13.17 26.49
N TYR A 42 16.31 13.84 27.59
CA TYR A 42 15.31 13.36 28.55
C TYR A 42 13.97 13.01 27.87
N THR A 43 13.50 13.87 26.96
CA THR A 43 12.23 13.65 26.24
C THR A 43 12.31 12.42 25.33
N LYS A 44 13.43 12.22 24.64
CA LYS A 44 13.66 11.03 23.80
C LYS A 44 13.66 9.75 24.63
N GLU A 45 14.38 9.75 25.74
CA GLU A 45 14.45 8.62 26.67
C GLU A 45 13.08 8.31 27.28
N TYR A 46 12.38 9.33 27.78
CA TYR A 46 11.03 9.18 28.33
C TYR A 46 10.07 8.62 27.28
N ASN A 47 10.07 9.14 26.05
CA ASN A 47 9.21 8.64 24.98
C ASN A 47 9.55 7.21 24.53
N ALA A 48 10.82 6.80 24.65
CA ALA A 48 11.26 5.44 24.36
C ALA A 48 10.93 4.46 25.50
N SER A 49 10.81 4.95 26.73
CA SER A 49 10.39 4.18 27.90
C SER A 49 8.98 3.62 27.75
N SER A 50 8.69 2.52 28.45
CA SER A 50 7.36 1.90 28.47
C SER A 50 6.28 2.88 28.93
N SER A 51 6.56 3.70 29.94
CA SER A 51 5.64 4.71 30.47
C SER A 51 5.30 5.79 29.44
N GLY A 52 6.32 6.32 28.74
CA GLY A 52 6.09 7.31 27.69
C GLY A 52 5.31 6.74 26.50
N LYS A 53 5.59 5.48 26.12
CA LYS A 53 4.82 4.77 25.07
C LYS A 53 3.35 4.62 25.43
N ILE A 54 3.05 4.21 26.67
CA ILE A 54 1.67 4.06 27.17
C ILE A 54 0.94 5.41 27.15
N VAL A 55 1.57 6.46 27.69
CA VAL A 55 0.97 7.81 27.71
C VAL A 55 0.70 8.32 26.30
N ARG A 56 1.63 8.13 25.37
CA ARG A 56 1.46 8.54 23.96
C ARG A 56 0.37 7.73 23.25
N ALA A 57 0.30 6.43 23.49
CA ALA A 57 -0.75 5.57 22.93
C ALA A 57 -2.13 6.01 23.43
N ASN A 58 -2.26 6.24 24.74
CA ASN A 58 -3.49 6.73 25.35
C ASN A 58 -3.91 8.09 24.79
N TYR A 59 -2.97 9.04 24.68
CA TYR A 59 -3.24 10.34 24.06
C TYR A 59 -3.72 10.21 22.61
N THR A 60 -3.06 9.38 21.81
CA THR A 60 -3.43 9.14 20.41
C THR A 60 -4.82 8.52 20.29
N ALA A 61 -5.17 7.62 21.20
CA ALA A 61 -6.48 6.98 21.25
C ALA A 61 -7.60 7.96 21.65
N THR A 62 -7.37 8.78 22.68
CA THR A 62 -8.37 9.73 23.18
C THR A 62 -8.59 10.91 22.23
N HIS A 63 -7.59 11.30 21.45
CA HIS A 63 -7.67 12.44 20.52
C HIS A 63 -7.78 12.00 19.05
N LYS A 64 -8.25 10.77 18.79
CA LYS A 64 -8.29 10.17 17.45
C LYS A 64 -9.08 11.02 16.45
N GLU A 65 -10.29 11.43 16.81
CA GLU A 65 -11.17 12.22 15.92
C GLU A 65 -10.65 13.64 15.70
N GLU A 66 -10.11 14.28 16.74
CA GLU A 66 -9.47 15.59 16.60
C GLU A 66 -8.24 15.54 15.68
N ASN A 67 -7.42 14.50 15.79
CA ASN A 67 -6.28 14.26 14.91
C ASN A 67 -6.73 14.03 13.46
N LYS A 68 -7.86 13.33 13.26
CA LYS A 68 -8.45 13.12 11.93
C LYS A 68 -8.89 14.45 11.32
N LEU A 69 -9.67 15.24 12.05
CA LEU A 69 -10.12 16.57 11.63
C LEU A 69 -8.94 17.51 11.33
N TYR A 70 -7.89 17.47 12.16
CA TYR A 70 -6.67 18.23 11.91
C TYR A 70 -6.00 17.82 10.59
N ARG A 71 -5.84 16.52 10.33
CA ARG A 71 -5.24 15.99 9.09
C ARG A 71 -6.06 16.36 7.87
N GLU A 72 -7.39 16.35 7.97
CA GLU A 72 -8.29 16.76 6.88
C GLU A 72 -8.16 18.26 6.60
N LYS A 73 -8.27 19.11 7.63
CA LYS A 73 -8.11 20.56 7.49
C LYS A 73 -6.73 20.98 6.96
N ASN A 74 -5.68 20.23 7.29
CA ASN A 74 -4.30 20.54 6.91
C ASN A 74 -3.76 19.67 5.77
N LYS A 75 -4.62 18.93 5.06
CA LYS A 75 -4.23 17.90 4.09
C LYS A 75 -3.21 18.40 3.07
N GLU A 76 -3.46 19.57 2.46
CA GLU A 76 -2.59 20.13 1.42
C GLU A 76 -1.25 20.62 1.99
N LYS A 77 -1.27 21.23 3.18
CA LYS A 77 -0.04 21.63 3.89
C LYS A 77 0.83 20.41 4.23
N ILE A 78 0.21 19.35 4.74
CA ILE A 78 0.89 18.09 5.07
C ILE A 78 1.49 17.46 3.82
N LYS A 79 0.73 17.37 2.72
CA LYS A 79 1.24 16.85 1.44
C LYS A 79 2.43 17.65 0.93
N LYS A 80 2.35 18.99 0.93
CA LYS A 80 3.44 19.86 0.49
C LYS A 80 4.70 19.62 1.32
N GLN A 81 4.55 19.60 2.65
CA GLN A 81 5.67 19.34 3.55
C GLN A 81 6.28 17.95 3.32
N GLN A 82 5.45 16.92 3.15
CA GLN A 82 5.92 15.56 2.83
C GLN A 82 6.69 15.52 1.50
N HIS A 83 6.19 16.21 0.47
CA HIS A 83 6.84 16.30 -0.83
C HIS A 83 8.20 17.00 -0.73
N GLU A 84 8.27 18.16 -0.07
CA GLU A 84 9.54 18.88 0.17
C GLU A 84 10.54 18.01 0.94
N ASN A 85 10.07 17.28 1.95
CA ASN A 85 10.93 16.41 2.75
C ASN A 85 11.42 15.21 1.92
N TYR A 86 10.58 14.67 1.03
CA TYR A 86 11.00 13.64 0.08
C TYR A 86 12.07 14.17 -0.88
N LEU A 87 11.90 15.37 -1.46
CA LEU A 87 12.87 15.96 -2.37
C LEU A 87 14.23 16.15 -1.70
N LYS A 88 14.26 16.69 -0.47
CA LYS A 88 15.49 16.88 0.31
C LYS A 88 16.22 15.57 0.60
N ASN A 89 15.48 14.47 0.79
CA ASN A 89 16.03 13.17 1.15
C ASN A 89 16.06 12.18 -0.02
N ARG A 90 15.75 12.61 -1.24
CA ARG A 90 15.47 11.73 -2.37
C ARG A 90 16.62 10.78 -2.66
N GLU A 91 17.84 11.30 -2.71
CA GLU A 91 19.05 10.53 -3.00
C GLU A 91 19.34 9.49 -1.92
N ALA A 92 19.22 9.87 -0.64
CA ALA A 92 19.41 8.97 0.49
C ALA A 92 18.36 7.84 0.47
N VAL A 93 17.09 8.17 0.16
CA VAL A 93 16.01 7.19 0.02
C VAL A 93 16.30 6.25 -1.14
N ILE A 94 16.70 6.75 -2.30
CA ILE A 94 17.04 5.92 -3.46
C ILE A 94 18.20 4.99 -3.11
N LYS A 95 19.29 5.52 -2.56
CA LYS A 95 20.47 4.73 -2.18
C LYS A 95 20.12 3.61 -1.20
N ARG A 96 19.37 3.92 -0.14
CA ARG A 96 18.90 2.93 0.84
C ARG A 96 18.00 1.88 0.19
N THR A 97 17.06 2.30 -0.65
CA THR A 97 16.11 1.40 -1.32
C THR A 97 16.81 0.48 -2.32
N THR A 98 17.74 1.01 -3.11
CA THR A 98 18.56 0.24 -4.05
C THR A 98 19.40 -0.79 -3.32
N LYS A 99 20.09 -0.40 -2.23
CA LYS A 99 20.87 -1.31 -1.40
C LYS A 99 20.00 -2.45 -0.86
N TYR A 100 18.85 -2.12 -0.25
CA TYR A 100 17.90 -3.12 0.22
C TYR A 100 17.40 -4.05 -0.91
N HIS A 101 17.09 -3.52 -2.08
CA HIS A 101 16.67 -4.33 -3.23
C HIS A 101 17.75 -5.30 -3.73
N GLN A 102 19.02 -4.92 -3.62
CA GLN A 102 20.15 -5.76 -3.98
C GLN A 102 20.39 -6.86 -2.93
N GLU A 103 20.41 -6.48 -1.65
CA GLU A 103 20.64 -7.40 -0.53
C GLU A 103 19.52 -8.45 -0.41
N HIS A 104 18.27 -8.05 -0.63
CA HIS A 104 17.09 -8.92 -0.50
C HIS A 104 16.55 -9.39 -1.87
N ARG A 105 17.42 -9.50 -2.88
CA ARG A 105 16.99 -9.82 -4.26
C ARG A 105 16.18 -11.11 -4.35
N GLU A 106 16.68 -12.20 -3.76
CA GLU A 106 16.05 -13.52 -3.86
C GLU A 106 14.75 -13.62 -3.03
N GLU A 107 14.75 -13.08 -1.81
CA GLU A 107 13.54 -13.01 -0.97
C GLU A 107 12.45 -12.21 -1.67
N ARG A 108 12.80 -11.07 -2.27
CA ARG A 108 11.87 -10.28 -3.08
C ARG A 108 11.37 -11.09 -4.27
N LYS A 109 12.24 -11.77 -5.01
CA LYS A 109 11.83 -12.60 -6.16
C LYS A 109 10.82 -13.65 -5.74
N GLN A 110 11.04 -14.35 -4.63
CA GLN A 110 10.10 -15.33 -4.09
C GLN A 110 8.78 -14.69 -3.65
N TRP A 111 8.85 -13.55 -2.94
CA TRP A 111 7.66 -12.81 -2.53
C TRP A 111 6.83 -12.34 -3.72
N TYR A 112 7.46 -11.73 -4.73
CA TYR A 112 6.78 -11.30 -5.96
C TYR A 112 6.20 -12.49 -6.70
N SER A 113 6.90 -13.63 -6.79
CA SER A 113 6.38 -14.84 -7.42
C SER A 113 5.06 -15.28 -6.77
N LYS A 114 5.02 -15.35 -5.43
CA LYS A 114 3.81 -15.72 -4.69
C LYS A 114 2.70 -14.68 -4.87
N TYR A 115 3.04 -13.40 -4.72
CA TYR A 115 2.10 -12.29 -4.88
C TYR A 115 1.44 -12.29 -6.27
N TYR A 116 2.23 -12.46 -7.34
CA TYR A 116 1.70 -12.53 -8.70
C TYR A 116 0.90 -13.80 -8.94
N GLN A 117 1.27 -14.93 -8.33
CA GLN A 117 0.50 -16.17 -8.41
C GLN A 117 -0.88 -16.01 -7.77
N ASP A 118 -0.97 -15.41 -6.58
CA ASP A 118 -2.24 -15.16 -5.89
C ASP A 118 -3.14 -14.22 -6.69
N ILE A 119 -2.57 -13.14 -7.24
CA ILE A 119 -3.31 -12.23 -8.11
C ILE A 119 -3.83 -12.96 -9.34
N ARG A 120 -2.98 -13.78 -9.96
CA ARG A 120 -3.36 -14.52 -11.15
C ARG A 120 -4.53 -15.45 -10.87
N LEU A 121 -4.52 -16.20 -9.77
CA LEU A 121 -5.63 -17.07 -9.37
C LEU A 121 -6.93 -16.28 -9.13
N LYS A 122 -6.85 -15.13 -8.44
CA LYS A 122 -8.01 -14.24 -8.25
C LYS A 122 -8.59 -13.74 -9.58
N VAL A 123 -7.72 -13.44 -10.55
CA VAL A 123 -8.15 -13.02 -11.88
C VAL A 123 -8.79 -14.17 -12.66
N LEU A 124 -8.21 -15.38 -12.62
CA LEU A 124 -8.83 -16.55 -13.25
C LEU A 124 -10.24 -16.78 -12.70
N ALA A 125 -10.40 -16.80 -11.37
CA ALA A 125 -11.69 -16.99 -10.72
C ALA A 125 -12.71 -15.87 -11.04
N ARG A 126 -12.23 -14.65 -11.36
CA ARG A 126 -13.08 -13.54 -11.79
C ARG A 126 -13.57 -13.70 -13.23
N VAL A 127 -12.76 -14.32 -14.10
CA VAL A 127 -13.16 -14.62 -15.49
C VAL A 127 -14.10 -15.82 -15.54
N ASP A 128 -13.75 -16.90 -14.85
CA ASP A 128 -14.59 -18.09 -14.69
C ASP A 128 -14.43 -18.63 -13.26
N PRO A 129 -15.50 -18.63 -12.43
CA PRO A 129 -15.46 -19.17 -11.07
C PRO A 129 -15.02 -20.64 -11.00
N ASN A 130 -15.26 -21.43 -12.04
CA ASN A 130 -14.85 -22.83 -12.10
C ASN A 130 -13.39 -23.00 -12.49
N MET A 131 -12.74 -21.93 -12.97
CA MET A 131 -11.37 -21.93 -13.48
C MET A 131 -11.13 -23.09 -14.47
N LYS A 132 -11.94 -23.16 -15.54
CA LYS A 132 -11.81 -24.21 -16.56
C LYS A 132 -11.58 -23.64 -17.95
N CYS A 133 -10.84 -24.38 -18.76
CA CYS A 133 -10.70 -24.10 -20.18
C CYS A 133 -12.06 -24.26 -20.86
N ALA A 134 -12.52 -23.22 -21.56
CA ALA A 134 -13.80 -23.21 -22.26
C ALA A 134 -13.88 -24.19 -23.45
N MET A 135 -12.74 -24.68 -23.96
CA MET A 135 -12.68 -25.59 -25.11
C MET A 135 -12.54 -27.07 -24.69
N CYS A 136 -11.55 -27.40 -23.87
CA CYS A 136 -11.25 -28.80 -23.53
C CYS A 136 -11.63 -29.17 -22.09
N GLY A 137 -12.07 -28.23 -21.25
CA GLY A 137 -12.43 -28.50 -19.85
C GLY A 137 -11.25 -28.66 -18.89
N CYS A 138 -10.01 -28.40 -19.33
CA CYS A 138 -8.82 -28.39 -18.47
C CYS A 138 -9.00 -27.47 -17.26
N ASP A 139 -8.76 -27.99 -16.06
CA ASP A 139 -8.90 -27.30 -14.77
C ASP A 139 -7.56 -27.08 -14.06
N ASP A 140 -6.44 -27.43 -14.70
CA ASP A 140 -5.12 -27.12 -14.17
C ASP A 140 -4.81 -25.62 -14.36
N THR A 141 -4.92 -24.87 -13.25
CA THR A 141 -4.71 -23.42 -13.23
C THR A 141 -3.33 -22.99 -13.74
N ARG A 142 -2.32 -23.88 -13.79
CA ARG A 142 -0.98 -23.60 -14.33
C ARG A 142 -1.00 -23.45 -15.85
N PHE A 143 -1.94 -24.10 -16.54
CA PHE A 143 -2.04 -24.11 -18.00
C PHE A 143 -3.04 -23.10 -18.54
N LEU A 144 -3.94 -22.59 -17.70
CA LEU A 144 -4.95 -21.62 -18.10
C LEU A 144 -4.36 -20.26 -18.46
N GLU A 145 -4.98 -19.59 -19.40
CA GLU A 145 -4.64 -18.26 -19.87
C GLU A 145 -5.92 -17.48 -20.10
N VAL A 146 -5.85 -16.18 -19.86
CA VAL A 146 -6.96 -15.28 -20.17
C VAL A 146 -6.93 -15.01 -21.66
N ASN A 147 -8.00 -15.37 -22.35
CA ASN A 147 -8.14 -15.22 -23.78
C ASN A 147 -9.30 -14.29 -24.13
N HIS A 148 -9.19 -13.59 -25.27
CA HIS A 148 -10.25 -12.74 -25.81
C HIS A 148 -11.18 -13.58 -26.69
N ILE A 149 -12.47 -13.64 -26.34
CA ILE A 149 -13.46 -14.46 -27.05
C ILE A 149 -13.55 -14.08 -28.55
N LYS A 150 -13.47 -12.78 -28.85
CA LYS A 150 -13.52 -12.24 -30.22
C LYS A 150 -12.12 -12.02 -30.83
N GLY A 151 -11.06 -12.48 -30.16
CA GLY A 151 -9.69 -12.12 -30.48
C GLY A 151 -9.38 -10.64 -30.19
N GLY A 152 -8.29 -10.12 -30.76
CA GLY A 152 -7.94 -8.70 -30.68
C GLY A 152 -7.05 -8.30 -29.50
N GLY A 153 -6.54 -9.23 -28.69
CA GLY A 153 -5.65 -8.92 -27.56
C GLY A 153 -4.42 -8.10 -27.95
N ASN A 154 -3.81 -8.38 -29.11
CA ASN A 154 -2.69 -7.57 -29.63
C ASN A 154 -3.10 -6.14 -29.99
N LYS A 155 -4.29 -5.94 -30.55
CA LYS A 155 -4.81 -4.60 -30.86
C LYS A 155 -5.03 -3.81 -29.56
N GLU A 156 -5.64 -4.44 -28.57
CA GLU A 156 -5.87 -3.85 -27.24
C GLU A 156 -4.54 -3.41 -26.57
N VAL A 157 -3.48 -4.21 -26.73
CA VAL A 157 -2.12 -3.86 -26.25
C VAL A 157 -1.53 -2.69 -27.05
N GLN A 158 -1.68 -2.67 -28.37
CA GLN A 158 -1.16 -1.59 -29.22
C GLN A 158 -1.85 -0.26 -28.94
N GLU A 159 -3.18 -0.25 -28.79
CA GLU A 159 -3.97 0.96 -28.50
C GLU A 159 -3.54 1.59 -27.17
N ARG A 160 -3.44 0.79 -26.10
CA ARG A 160 -2.95 1.28 -24.80
C ARG A 160 -1.55 1.88 -24.84
N ARG A 161 -0.64 1.30 -25.64
CA ARG A 161 0.73 1.81 -25.78
C ARG A 161 0.75 3.20 -26.43
N LYS A 162 -0.22 3.50 -27.31
CA LYS A 162 -0.36 4.84 -27.92
C LYS A 162 -0.86 5.87 -26.89
N GLU A 163 -1.78 5.48 -26.02
CA GLU A 163 -2.35 6.37 -24.99
C GLU A 163 -1.34 6.71 -23.88
N SER A 164 -0.44 5.80 -23.54
CA SER A 164 0.52 6.03 -22.46
C SER A 164 1.75 5.12 -22.57
N HIS A 165 2.93 5.73 -22.61
CA HIS A 165 4.23 5.03 -22.54
C HIS A 165 4.49 4.35 -21.18
N THR A 166 3.68 4.63 -20.15
CA THR A 166 3.89 4.16 -18.77
C THR A 166 2.84 3.18 -18.28
N THR A 167 1.78 2.90 -19.06
CA THR A 167 0.71 2.02 -18.63
C THR A 167 1.13 0.56 -18.79
N SER A 168 1.18 -0.15 -17.65
CA SER A 168 1.43 -1.59 -17.56
C SER A 168 0.60 -2.35 -18.60
N SER A 169 1.28 -3.01 -19.54
CA SER A 169 0.70 -3.94 -20.53
C SER A 169 0.27 -5.28 -19.91
N ASN A 170 0.46 -5.47 -18.61
CA ASN A 170 0.11 -6.72 -17.93
C ASN A 170 -1.41 -6.82 -17.72
N MET A 171 -2.05 -7.64 -18.54
CA MET A 171 -3.51 -7.90 -18.52
C MET A 171 -4.00 -8.33 -17.13
N ILE A 172 -3.28 -9.23 -16.46
CA ILE A 172 -3.67 -9.77 -15.15
C ILE A 172 -3.76 -8.62 -14.13
N LEU A 173 -2.79 -7.70 -14.09
CA LEU A 173 -2.83 -6.56 -13.18
C LEU A 173 -3.96 -5.58 -13.52
N LEU A 174 -4.25 -5.36 -14.80
CA LEU A 174 -5.34 -4.48 -15.23
C LEU A 174 -6.71 -5.00 -14.78
N ILE A 175 -6.93 -6.31 -14.92
CA ILE A 175 -8.16 -6.97 -14.44
C ILE A 175 -8.21 -6.92 -12.91
N HIS A 176 -7.10 -7.24 -12.24
CA HIS A 176 -7.04 -7.23 -10.78
C HIS A 176 -7.34 -5.85 -10.17
N THR A 177 -6.84 -4.79 -10.80
CA THR A 177 -7.06 -3.40 -10.36
C THR A 177 -8.39 -2.80 -10.82
N GLY A 178 -9.21 -3.58 -11.54
CA GLY A 178 -10.52 -3.14 -12.04
C GLY A 178 -10.46 -2.16 -13.22
N LYS A 179 -9.28 -1.94 -13.81
CA LYS A 179 -9.11 -1.09 -15.00
C LYS A 179 -9.55 -1.76 -16.30
N ARG A 180 -9.76 -3.07 -16.28
CA ARG A 180 -10.21 -3.88 -17.42
C ARG A 180 -11.30 -4.85 -16.95
N ASP A 181 -12.44 -4.85 -17.64
CA ASP A 181 -13.54 -5.78 -17.39
C ASP A 181 -13.20 -7.19 -17.91
N VAL A 182 -14.01 -8.20 -17.60
CA VAL A 182 -13.79 -9.60 -17.99
C VAL A 182 -14.85 -10.15 -18.95
N LYS A 183 -15.88 -9.38 -19.28
CA LYS A 183 -17.08 -9.85 -20.03
C LYS A 183 -16.78 -10.44 -21.41
N ASP A 184 -15.74 -9.97 -22.08
CA ASP A 184 -15.32 -10.42 -23.40
C ASP A 184 -14.14 -11.41 -23.35
N LEU A 185 -13.82 -11.89 -22.14
CA LEU A 185 -12.72 -12.81 -21.87
C LEU A 185 -13.25 -14.18 -21.49
N ASN A 186 -12.50 -15.22 -21.85
CA ASN A 186 -12.68 -16.58 -21.34
C ASN A 186 -11.34 -17.14 -20.86
N LEU A 187 -11.38 -18.32 -20.26
CA LEU A 187 -10.17 -19.07 -19.95
C LEU A 187 -9.95 -20.15 -21.00
N LEU A 188 -8.74 -20.22 -21.54
CA LEU A 188 -8.29 -21.33 -22.38
C LEU A 188 -7.00 -21.89 -21.81
N CYS A 189 -6.78 -23.21 -21.90
CA CYS A 189 -5.43 -23.73 -21.66
C CYS A 189 -4.51 -23.33 -22.82
N ARG A 190 -3.19 -23.27 -22.60
CA ARG A 190 -2.19 -22.92 -23.63
C ARG A 190 -2.39 -23.63 -24.97
N ALA A 191 -2.69 -24.93 -24.92
CA ALA A 191 -2.92 -25.72 -26.12
C ALA A 191 -4.18 -25.24 -26.89
N CYS A 192 -5.30 -25.08 -26.19
CA CYS A 192 -6.54 -24.56 -26.78
C CYS A 192 -6.39 -23.12 -27.25
N ASN A 193 -5.65 -22.28 -26.53
CA ASN A 193 -5.38 -20.89 -26.92
C ASN A 193 -4.59 -20.82 -28.23
N SER A 194 -3.63 -21.73 -28.42
CA SER A 194 -2.88 -21.84 -29.67
C SER A 194 -3.75 -22.34 -30.83
N ILE A 195 -4.65 -23.30 -30.60
CA ILE A 195 -5.62 -23.74 -31.61
C ILE A 195 -6.57 -22.60 -31.98
N ASP A 196 -7.13 -21.89 -30.99
CA ASP A 196 -8.00 -20.72 -31.25
C ASP A 196 -7.29 -19.67 -32.11
N HIS A 197 -6.00 -19.41 -31.85
CA HIS A 197 -5.20 -18.54 -32.70
C HIS A 197 -5.04 -19.08 -34.13
N LEU A 198 -4.64 -20.34 -34.29
CA LEU A 198 -4.46 -20.95 -35.61
C LEU A 198 -5.77 -20.97 -36.40
N GLU A 199 -6.88 -21.29 -35.74
CA GLU A 199 -8.21 -21.32 -36.37
C GLU A 199 -8.67 -19.95 -36.85
N ARG A 200 -8.28 -18.87 -36.15
CA ARG A 200 -8.57 -17.50 -36.59
C ARG A 200 -7.71 -17.05 -37.77
N VAL A 201 -6.48 -17.54 -37.89
CA VAL A 201 -5.54 -17.12 -38.95
C VAL A 201 -5.71 -17.96 -40.22
N TYR A 202 -5.83 -19.28 -40.07
CA TYR A 202 -5.79 -20.24 -41.17
C TYR A 202 -7.12 -20.97 -41.43
N GLY A 203 -8.14 -20.71 -40.61
CA GLY A 203 -9.41 -21.44 -40.64
C GLY A 203 -9.32 -22.78 -39.90
N LYS A 204 -10.37 -23.60 -40.00
CA LYS A 204 -10.48 -24.86 -39.24
C LYS A 204 -9.26 -25.75 -39.46
N THR A 205 -8.54 -26.04 -38.38
CA THR A 205 -7.28 -26.79 -38.43
C THR A 205 -7.46 -28.31 -38.31
N GLY A 206 -8.62 -28.76 -37.82
CA GLY A 206 -8.85 -30.18 -37.49
C GLY A 206 -8.13 -30.65 -36.21
N LEU A 207 -7.43 -29.74 -35.51
CA LEU A 207 -6.75 -30.06 -34.25
C LEU A 207 -7.76 -30.07 -33.10
N LYS A 208 -7.63 -31.07 -32.21
CA LYS A 208 -8.46 -31.19 -31.01
C LYS A 208 -7.58 -31.47 -29.80
N VAL A 209 -7.76 -30.68 -28.74
CA VAL A 209 -7.18 -30.99 -27.43
C VAL A 209 -8.14 -31.88 -26.67
N VAL A 210 -7.65 -33.00 -26.17
CA VAL A 210 -8.36 -33.86 -25.23
C VAL A 210 -7.72 -33.68 -23.86
N TRP A 211 -8.49 -33.19 -22.90
CA TRP A 211 -8.08 -33.17 -21.49
C TRP A 211 -8.58 -34.46 -20.85
N ASP A 212 -7.75 -35.49 -20.92
CA ASP A 212 -8.03 -36.73 -20.23
C ASP A 212 -7.51 -36.62 -18.80
N LYS A 213 -8.42 -36.64 -17.83
CA LYS A 213 -8.05 -36.65 -16.41
C LYS A 213 -7.54 -38.02 -15.97
N GLU A 214 -7.57 -39.03 -16.84
CA GLU A 214 -6.92 -40.31 -16.60
C GLU A 214 -5.40 -40.19 -16.70
N THR A 215 -4.81 -39.64 -15.63
CA THR A 215 -3.50 -40.07 -15.18
C THR A 215 -3.64 -40.65 -13.79
N THR A 216 -3.91 -41.95 -13.78
CA THR A 216 -3.66 -42.88 -12.69
C THR A 216 -2.31 -42.64 -12.01
N LYS A 217 -2.33 -42.20 -10.73
CA LYS A 217 -1.83 -42.87 -9.52
C LYS A 217 -1.67 -41.88 -8.37
#